data_AF-A0A5N5WP93-F1
#
_entry.id   AF-A0A5N5WP93-F1
#
_cell.length_a   1.000
_cell.length_b   1.000
_cell.length_c   1.000
_cell.angle_alpha   90.00
_cell.angle_beta   90.00
_cell.angle_gamma   90.00
#
_symmetry.space_group_name_H-M   'P 1'
#
loop_
_entity.id
_entity.type
_entity.pdbx_description
1 polymer ?
#
loop_
_entity_poly.entity_id
_entity_poly.type
_entity_poly.pdbx_seq_one_letter_code
_entity_poly.pdbx_strand_id
1 'polypeptide(L)'
;MAAKKRTIGKRKLSTPRAIGQQRSRRRDSMFRKAFEYCCECDADIFLMIRLKHNGQTFIFNSDSNWPVVQEDVFLQYPTPKTITELWGILART
;
A
#
# COMPACT_ATOMS: atom_id res chain seq x y z
N MET A 1 24.56 -18.73 -4.97
CA MET A 1 24.36 -18.51 -3.52
C MET A 1 22.86 -18.54 -3.22
N ALA A 2 22.39 -19.36 -2.28
CA ALA A 2 20.97 -19.38 -1.92
C ALA A 2 20.63 -18.21 -0.98
N ALA A 3 19.71 -17.34 -1.36
CA ALA A 3 19.27 -16.24 -0.51
C ALA A 3 18.62 -16.77 0.78
N LYS A 4 19.19 -16.43 1.94
CA LYS A 4 18.65 -16.82 3.25
C LYS A 4 17.26 -16.21 3.41
N LYS A 5 16.24 -17.07 3.53
CA LYS A 5 14.83 -16.65 3.69
C LYS A 5 14.72 -15.86 5.00
N ARG A 6 14.62 -14.53 4.91
CA ARG A 6 14.38 -13.67 6.06
C ARG A 6 12.95 -13.88 6.53
N THR A 7 12.77 -14.66 7.59
CA THR A 7 11.47 -14.78 8.24
C THR A 7 11.14 -13.42 8.87
N ILE A 8 10.10 -12.76 8.38
CA ILE A 8 9.63 -11.52 9.00
C ILE A 8 9.23 -11.88 10.43
N GLY A 9 10.02 -11.43 11.42
CA GLY A 9 9.73 -11.60 12.83
C GLY A 9 8.37 -10.97 13.13
N LYS A 10 7.36 -11.81 13.35
CA LYS A 10 6.01 -11.34 13.68
C LYS A 10 5.98 -11.15 15.20
N ARG A 11 5.81 -9.91 15.66
CA ARG A 11 5.35 -9.66 17.03
C ARG A 11 4.03 -10.41 17.19
N LYS A 12 3.91 -11.27 18.20
CA LYS A 12 2.67 -12.00 18.50
C LYS A 12 1.66 -10.96 18.98
N LEU A 13 0.74 -10.57 18.10
CA LEU A 13 -0.36 -9.68 18.46
C LEU A 13 -1.51 -10.55 18.93
N SER A 14 -1.98 -10.32 20.16
CA SER A 14 -3.00 -11.16 20.80
C SER A 14 -4.43 -10.71 20.51
N THR A 15 -4.66 -9.44 20.16
CA THR A 15 -6.01 -8.90 19.97
C THR A 15 -6.31 -8.55 18.49
N PRO A 16 -7.55 -8.76 18.02
CA PRO A 16 -7.97 -8.36 16.67
C PRO A 16 -7.71 -6.89 16.38
N ARG A 17 -7.93 -6.02 17.38
CA ARG A 17 -7.65 -4.58 17.28
C ARG A 17 -6.18 -4.28 17.02
N ALA A 18 -5.27 -4.91 17.78
CA ALA A 18 -3.84 -4.71 17.58
C ALA A 18 -3.39 -5.22 16.20
N ILE A 19 -3.93 -6.36 15.74
CA ILE A 19 -3.68 -6.89 14.40
C ILE A 19 -4.13 -5.90 13.33
N GLY A 20 -5.34 -5.34 13.46
CA GLY A 20 -5.86 -4.31 12.56
C GLY A 20 -4.97 -3.07 12.51
N GLN A 21 -4.57 -2.54 13.67
CA GLN A 21 -3.66 -1.38 13.74
C GLN A 21 -2.30 -1.66 13.09
N GLN A 22 -1.70 -2.83 13.32
CA GLN A 22 -0.43 -3.17 12.69
C GLN A 22 -0.56 -3.27 11.17
N ARG A 23 -1.67 -3.83 10.66
CA ARG A 23 -1.94 -3.88 9.21
C ARG A 23 -2.03 -2.47 8.62
N SER A 24 -2.80 -1.58 9.24
CA SER A 24 -2.91 -0.19 8.80
C SER A 24 -1.55 0.51 8.81
N ARG A 25 -0.81 0.46 9.93
CA ARG A 25 0.52 1.08 10.03
C ARG A 25 1.51 0.59 8.97
N ARG A 26 1.53 -0.72 8.68
CA ARG A 26 2.40 -1.29 7.64
C ARG A 26 2.02 -0.80 6.26
N ARG A 27 0.73 -0.76 5.96
CA ARG A 27 0.21 -0.22 4.70
C ARG A 27 0.60 1.25 4.53
N ASP A 28 0.35 2.06 5.56
CA ASP A 28 0.61 3.51 5.53
C ASP A 28 2.11 3.79 5.39
N SER A 29 2.96 3.03 6.10
CA SER A 29 4.43 3.12 5.96
C SER A 29 4.91 2.77 4.55
N MET A 30 4.26 1.81 3.89
CA MET A 30 4.62 1.40 2.53
C MET A 30 4.26 2.47 1.50
N PHE A 31 3.06 3.08 1.63
CA PHE A 31 2.68 4.22 0.79
C PHE A 31 3.59 5.42 1.00
N ARG A 32 3.95 5.73 2.25
CA ARG A 32 4.91 6.79 2.55
C ARG A 32 6.26 6.55 1.89
N LYS A 33 6.78 5.32 1.92
CA LYS A 33 8.06 4.98 1.27
C LYS A 33 7.99 5.05 -0.26
N ALA A 34 6.87 4.65 -0.85
CA ALA A 34 6.64 4.82 -2.29
C ALA A 34 6.66 6.31 -2.65
N PHE A 35 5.96 7.15 -1.89
CA PHE A 35 5.97 8.59 -2.09
C PHE A 35 7.36 9.22 -1.92
N GLU A 36 8.07 8.90 -0.83
CA GLU A 36 9.43 9.39 -0.61
C GLU A 36 10.34 9.04 -1.79
N TYR A 37 10.24 7.81 -2.33
CA TYR A 37 11.05 7.41 -3.48
C TYR A 37 10.67 8.16 -4.76
N CYS A 38 9.38 8.37 -5.06
CA CYS A 38 9.01 9.10 -6.28
C CYS A 38 9.51 10.55 -6.23
N CYS A 39 9.47 11.19 -5.05
CA CYS A 39 9.97 12.57 -4.88
C CYS A 39 11.50 12.68 -4.94
N GLU A 40 12.24 11.75 -4.32
CA GLU A 40 13.71 11.84 -4.22
C GLU A 40 14.42 11.32 -5.48
N CYS A 41 13.81 10.37 -6.19
CA CYS A 41 14.46 9.65 -7.29
C CYS A 41 13.90 9.97 -8.69
N ASP A 42 12.97 10.94 -8.80
CA ASP A 42 12.27 11.29 -10.06
C ASP A 42 11.75 10.04 -10.78
N ALA A 43 10.96 9.25 -10.07
CA ALA A 43 10.54 7.93 -10.52
C ALA A 43 9.03 7.75 -10.38
N ASP A 44 8.38 7.27 -11.44
CA ASP A 44 6.97 6.92 -11.39
C ASP A 44 6.74 5.60 -10.65
N ILE A 45 5.81 5.62 -9.70
CA ILE A 45 5.44 4.46 -8.90
C ILE A 45 3.95 4.24 -8.91
N PHE A 46 3.58 3.00 -9.21
CA PHE A 46 2.26 2.46 -8.97
C PHE A 46 2.32 1.37 -7.90
N LEU A 47 1.50 1.52 -6.86
CA LEU A 47 1.40 0.56 -5.78
C LEU A 47 -0.06 0.18 -5.53
N MET A 48 -0.39 -1.08 -5.81
CA MET A 48 -1.70 -1.67 -5.55
C MET A 48 -1.60 -2.71 -4.43
N ILE A 49 -2.47 -2.59 -3.42
CA ILE A 49 -2.54 -3.51 -2.30
C ILE A 49 -3.96 -4.07 -2.21
N ARG A 50 -4.13 -5.37 -2.50
CA ARG A 50 -5.38 -6.08 -2.24
C ARG A 50 -5.32 -6.83 -0.91
N LEU A 51 -6.20 -6.49 0.01
CA LEU A 51 -6.37 -7.19 1.27
C LEU A 51 -7.10 -8.52 1.04
N LYS A 52 -6.38 -9.64 1.15
CA LYS A 52 -6.94 -10.99 0.92
C LYS A 52 -8.14 -11.35 1.81
N HIS A 53 -8.25 -10.75 2.99
CA HIS A 53 -9.29 -11.12 3.97
C HIS A 53 -10.64 -10.46 3.72
N ASN A 54 -10.69 -9.33 3.02
CA ASN A 54 -11.93 -8.59 2.77
C ASN A 54 -12.04 -8.08 1.32
N GLY A 55 -11.11 -8.45 0.44
CA GLY A 55 -11.06 -8.03 -0.96
C GLY A 55 -10.71 -6.57 -1.19
N GLN A 56 -10.59 -5.75 -0.14
CA GLN A 56 -10.41 -4.31 -0.27
C GLN A 56 -9.07 -3.97 -0.94
N THR A 57 -9.14 -3.15 -1.97
CA THR A 57 -7.97 -2.71 -2.72
C THR A 57 -7.62 -1.26 -2.37
N PHE A 58 -6.32 -0.97 -2.25
CA PHE A 58 -5.77 0.38 -2.10
C PHE A 58 -4.80 0.65 -3.24
N ILE A 59 -4.89 1.83 -3.85
CA ILE A 59 -4.04 2.22 -4.98
C ILE A 59 -3.34 3.52 -4.66
N PHE A 60 -2.03 3.57 -4.90
CA PHE A 60 -1.24 4.78 -5.02
C PHE A 60 -0.66 4.85 -6.42
N ASN A 61 -0.75 6.04 -7.01
CA ASN A 61 -0.22 6.31 -8.31
C ASN A 61 0.41 7.71 -8.32
N SER A 62 1.68 7.82 -8.70
CA SER A 62 2.38 9.10 -8.85
C SER A 62 2.08 9.80 -10.17
N ASP A 63 1.73 9.06 -11.23
CA ASP A 63 1.38 9.62 -12.55
C ASP A 63 0.01 9.11 -13.00
N SER A 64 -0.93 10.03 -13.21
CA SER A 64 -2.28 9.72 -13.72
C SER A 64 -2.31 8.88 -15.01
N ASN A 65 -1.25 8.87 -15.81
CA ASN A 65 -1.19 8.17 -17.10
C ASN A 65 -0.39 6.85 -17.05
N TRP A 66 0.25 6.53 -15.92
CA TRP A 66 1.08 5.33 -15.76
C TRP A 66 0.72 4.61 -14.45
N PRO A 67 0.53 3.28 -14.42
CA PRO A 67 0.67 2.34 -15.51
C PRO A 67 -0.49 2.48 -16.49
N VAL A 68 -0.33 1.91 -17.68
CA VAL A 68 -1.48 1.57 -18.53
C VAL A 68 -2.27 0.47 -17.81
N VAL A 69 -3.07 0.84 -16.82
CA VAL A 69 -3.89 -0.09 -16.04
C VAL A 69 -4.99 -0.60 -16.97
N GLN A 70 -4.98 -1.91 -17.26
CA GLN A 70 -6.08 -2.56 -17.96
C GLN A 70 -7.41 -2.30 -17.21
N GLU A 71 -8.44 -1.91 -17.96
CA GLU A 71 -9.78 -1.55 -17.48
C GLU A 71 -10.37 -2.57 -16.48
N ASP A 72 -9.96 -3.84 -16.59
CA ASP A 72 -10.33 -4.96 -15.72
C ASP A 72 -9.98 -4.79 -14.24
N VAL A 73 -9.00 -3.95 -13.88
CA VAL A 73 -8.59 -3.75 -12.48
C VAL A 73 -9.60 -2.87 -11.72
N PHE A 74 -10.23 -1.91 -12.41
CA PHE A 74 -11.22 -1.01 -11.81
C PHE A 74 -12.62 -1.63 -11.72
N LEU A 75 -12.88 -2.71 -12.47
CA LEU A 75 -14.12 -3.47 -12.43
C LEU A 75 -14.18 -4.49 -11.27
N GLN A 76 -13.11 -4.63 -10.47
CA GLN A 76 -13.06 -5.58 -9.35
C GLN A 76 -13.88 -5.07 -8.14
N TYR A 77 -14.76 -5.94 -7.63
CA TYR A 77 -15.49 -5.70 -6.40
C TYR A 77 -14.73 -6.27 -5.19
N PRO A 78 -14.62 -5.54 -4.06
CA PRO A 78 -15.09 -4.17 -3.82
C PRO A 78 -14.20 -3.10 -4.49
N THR A 79 -14.81 -1.96 -4.83
CA THR A 79 -14.17 -0.85 -5.55
C THR A 79 -12.86 -0.42 -4.88
N PRO A 80 -11.76 -0.31 -5.66
CA PRO A 80 -10.49 0.15 -5.12
C PRO A 80 -10.59 1.55 -4.49
N LYS A 81 -9.90 1.74 -3.36
CA LYS A 81 -9.75 3.05 -2.73
C LYS A 81 -8.45 3.69 -3.21
N THR A 82 -8.56 4.76 -3.97
CA THR A 82 -7.41 5.56 -4.41
C THR A 82 -6.95 6.44 -3.25
N ILE A 83 -5.66 6.38 -2.92
CA ILE A 83 -5.03 7.22 -1.91
C ILE A 83 -4.41 8.43 -2.65
N THR A 84 -5.27 9.24 -3.25
CA THR A 84 -4.89 10.52 -3.87
C THR A 84 -5.17 11.71 -2.96
N GLU A 85 -5.98 11.56 -1.90
CA GLU A 85 -6.49 12.68 -1.08
C GLU A 85 -6.11 12.65 0.41
N LEU A 86 -5.37 11.63 0.89
CA LEU A 86 -4.98 11.50 2.31
C LEU A 86 -3.61 12.12 2.65
N TRP A 87 -3.06 12.95 1.76
CA TRP A 87 -1.74 13.58 1.93
C TRP A 87 -1.68 14.54 3.13
N GLY A 88 -2.79 15.21 3.46
CA GLY A 88 -2.86 16.14 4.59
C GLY A 88 -2.82 15.48 5.98
N ILE A 89 -3.09 14.17 6.07
CA ILE A 89 -3.17 13.43 7.34
C ILE A 89 -1.87 12.65 7.61
N LEU A 90 -1.20 12.14 6.56
CA LEU A 90 0.06 11.41 6.70
C LEU A 90 1.28 12.31 6.96
N ALA A 91 1.18 13.61 6.66
CA ALA A 91 2.24 14.59 6.95
C ALA A 91 2.22 15.14 8.39
N ARG A 92 1.23 14.77 9.23
CA ARG A 92 1.07 15.30 10.61
C ARG A 92 1.13 14.24 11.72
N THR A 93 1.71 13.06 11.46
CA THR A 93 1.98 12.05 12.50
C THR A 93 3.36 11.44 12.31
#